data_AF-A0A8X6FG55-F1
#
_entry.id   AF-A0A8X6FG55-F1
#
_cell.length_a   1.000
_cell.length_b   1.000
_cell.length_c   1.000
_cell.angle_alpha   90.00
_cell.angle_beta   90.00
_cell.angle_gamma   90.00
#
_symmetry.space_group_name_H-M   'P 1'
#
loop_
_entity.id
_entity.type
_entity.pdbx_description
1 polymer ?
#
loop_
_entity_poly.entity_id
_entity_poly.type
_entity_poly.pdbx_seq_one_letter_code
_entity_poly.pdbx_strand_id
1 'polypeptide(L)'
;MYIALSSYFATDAKAFTATLKWQSVPAMTVVPVGLISVAMYASKISKEVETMQENLQDLYSSSVMDIESCTETLLIIRAMMNTKFPCLTAGSVFELKRGLILSVFGSLFTYGLLVINIKSD
;
A
#
# COMPACT_ATOMS: atom_id res chain seq x y z
N MET A 1 -8.31 8.15 12.41
CA MET A 1 -8.25 6.78 12.96
C MET A 1 -7.91 6.79 14.45
N TYR A 2 -6.74 7.28 14.88
CA TYR A 2 -6.36 7.34 16.31
C TYR A 2 -7.29 8.19 17.18
N ILE A 3 -7.73 9.36 16.69
CA ILE A 3 -8.71 10.22 17.40
C ILE A 3 -10.05 9.50 17.57
N ALA A 4 -10.50 8.77 16.53
CA ALA A 4 -11.71 7.96 16.60
C ALA A 4 -11.54 6.77 17.56
N LEU A 5 -10.34 6.20 17.63
CA LEU A 5 -9.97 5.14 18.57
C LEU A 5 -9.98 5.64 20.01
N SER A 6 -9.33 6.77 20.28
CA SER A 6 -9.32 7.38 21.60
C SER A 6 -10.71 7.83 22.02
N SER A 7 -11.50 8.44 21.13
CA SER A 7 -12.87 8.85 21.46
C SER A 7 -13.78 7.64 21.71
N TYR A 8 -13.56 6.52 21.02
CA TYR A 8 -14.31 5.29 21.26
C TYR A 8 -14.02 4.68 22.64
N PHE A 9 -12.75 4.67 23.06
CA PHE A 9 -12.36 4.05 24.32
C PHE A 9 -12.44 5.00 25.53
N ALA A 10 -12.15 6.30 25.38
CA ALA A 10 -12.05 7.25 26.49
C ALA A 10 -13.40 7.67 27.08
N THR A 11 -14.49 7.68 26.31
CA THR A 11 -15.80 8.05 26.86
C THR A 11 -16.46 6.88 27.57
N ASP A 12 -16.96 7.14 28.77
CA ASP A 12 -17.73 6.21 29.58
C ASP A 12 -19.01 5.78 28.84
N ALA A 13 -19.42 4.52 28.97
CA ALA A 13 -20.47 3.90 28.15
C ALA A 13 -21.84 4.60 28.24
N LYS A 14 -22.04 5.47 29.25
CA LYS A 14 -23.25 6.24 29.50
C LYS A 14 -23.30 7.61 28.82
N ALA A 15 -22.16 8.16 28.38
CA ALA A 15 -22.09 9.47 27.71
C ALA A 15 -22.04 9.37 26.17
N PHE A 16 -22.05 8.14 25.63
CA PHE A 16 -21.90 7.89 24.20
C PHE A 16 -23.20 8.22 23.45
N THR A 17 -23.32 9.45 22.95
CA THR A 17 -24.43 9.84 22.07
C THR A 17 -24.37 9.00 20.79
N ALA A 18 -25.53 8.51 20.32
CA ALA A 18 -25.62 7.69 19.11
C ALA A 18 -24.92 8.33 17.89
N THR A 19 -24.91 9.66 17.85
CA THR A 19 -24.22 10.50 16.85
C THR A 19 -22.70 10.28 16.82
N LEU A 20 -22.04 10.18 17.97
CA LEU A 20 -20.59 9.96 18.06
C LEU A 20 -20.21 8.54 17.60
N LYS A 21 -21.07 7.55 17.90
CA LYS A 21 -20.89 6.16 17.47
C LYS A 21 -20.94 6.06 15.94
N TRP A 22 -21.93 6.72 15.33
CA TRP A 22 -22.10 6.75 13.88
C TRP A 22 -20.98 7.46 13.13
N GLN A 23 -20.32 8.46 13.73
CA GLN A 23 -19.15 9.11 13.11
C GLN A 23 -17.85 8.31 13.27
N SER A 24 -17.70 7.58 14.38
CA SER A 24 -16.47 6.86 14.70
C SER A 24 -16.33 5.56 13.90
N VAL A 25 -17.44 4.85 13.66
CA VAL A 25 -17.44 3.56 12.94
C VAL A 25 -16.89 3.68 11.51
N PRO A 26 -17.32 4.62 10.65
CA PRO A 26 -16.76 4.77 9.32
C PRO A 26 -15.27 5.12 9.35
N ALA A 27 -14.84 5.94 10.30
CA ALA A 27 -13.42 6.30 10.44
C ALA A 27 -12.54 5.10 10.86
N MET A 28 -13.11 4.09 11.51
CA MET A 28 -12.43 2.85 11.88
C MET A 28 -12.53 1.75 10.82
N THR A 29 -13.52 1.77 9.93
CA THR A 29 -13.73 0.71 8.94
C THR A 29 -13.36 1.14 7.53
N VAL A 30 -13.87 2.28 7.08
CA VAL A 30 -13.69 2.77 5.70
C VAL A 30 -12.25 3.19 5.46
N VAL A 31 -11.61 3.83 6.43
CA VAL A 31 -10.21 4.27 6.33
C VAL A 31 -9.25 3.08 6.15
N PRO A 32 -9.25 2.04 7.01
CA PRO A 32 -8.38 0.89 6.78
C PRO A 32 -8.75 0.09 5.54
N VAL A 33 -10.04 -0.07 5.21
CA VAL A 33 -10.45 -0.74 3.97
C VAL A 33 -9.91 -0.02 2.73
N GLY A 34 -9.99 1.31 2.70
CA GLY A 34 -9.41 2.14 1.64
C GLY A 34 -7.89 2.01 1.58
N LEU A 35 -7.22 1.97 2.73
CA LEU A 35 -5.76 1.85 2.78
C LEU A 35 -5.29 0.47 2.29
N ILE A 36 -6.00 -0.60 2.68
CA ILE A 36 -5.75 -1.96 2.20
C ILE A 36 -5.96 -2.04 0.70
N SER A 37 -7.09 -1.51 0.19
CA SER A 37 -7.40 -1.62 -1.24
C SER A 37 -6.35 -0.91 -2.08
N VAL A 38 -5.98 0.33 -1.73
CA VAL A 38 -4.95 1.09 -2.44
C VAL A 38 -3.60 0.39 -2.37
N ALA A 39 -3.20 -0.12 -1.20
CA ALA A 39 -1.94 -0.86 -1.06
C ALA A 39 -1.93 -2.20 -1.82
N MET A 40 -3.07 -2.90 -1.91
CA MET A 40 -3.20 -4.11 -2.72
C MET A 40 -3.08 -3.81 -4.22
N TYR A 41 -3.77 -2.78 -4.71
CA TYR A 41 -3.67 -2.37 -6.11
C TYR A 41 -2.27 -1.89 -6.45
N ALA A 42 -1.65 -1.09 -5.58
CA ALA A 42 -0.28 -0.64 -5.78
C ALA A 42 0.70 -1.82 -5.82
N SER A 43 0.57 -2.77 -4.90
CA SER A 43 1.39 -3.99 -4.90
C SER A 43 1.20 -4.84 -6.16
N LYS A 44 -0.02 -4.90 -6.71
CA LYS A 44 -0.29 -5.63 -7.96
C LYS A 44 0.36 -4.96 -9.15
N ILE A 45 0.26 -3.63 -9.25
CA ILE A 45 0.90 -2.85 -10.30
C ILE A 45 2.42 -3.03 -10.24
N SER A 46 3.04 -2.92 -9.06
CA SER A 46 4.49 -3.14 -8.91
C SER A 46 4.91 -4.53 -9.36
N LYS A 47 4.12 -5.57 -9.05
CA LYS A 47 4.41 -6.94 -9.49
C LYS A 47 4.31 -7.10 -11.00
N GLU A 48 3.27 -6.56 -11.62
CA GLU A 48 3.12 -6.62 -13.09
C GLU A 48 4.25 -5.87 -13.81
N VAL A 49 4.71 -4.75 -13.23
CA VAL A 49 5.86 -4.01 -13.74
C VAL A 49 7.15 -4.85 -13.66
N GLU A 50 7.38 -5.54 -12.54
CA GLU A 50 8.53 -6.44 -12.37
C GLU A 50 8.49 -7.58 -13.38
N THR A 51 7.34 -8.25 -13.53
CA THR A 51 7.15 -9.30 -14.54
C THR A 51 7.33 -8.78 -15.97
N MET A 52 6.89 -7.54 -16.26
CA MET A 52 7.12 -6.92 -17.56
C MET A 52 8.61 -6.68 -17.82
N GLN A 53 9.38 -6.29 -16.81
CA GLN A 53 10.83 -6.13 -16.93
C GLN A 53 11.54 -7.47 -17.15
N GLU A 54 11.16 -8.51 -16.42
CA GLU A 54 11.70 -9.87 -16.62
C GLU A 54 11.42 -10.36 -18.05
N ASN A 55 10.19 -10.22 -18.52
CA ASN A 55 9.82 -10.60 -19.89
C ASN A 55 10.58 -9.80 -20.97
N LEU A 56 10.81 -8.49 -20.74
CA LEU A 56 11.61 -7.66 -21.65
C LEU A 56 13.07 -8.10 -21.66
N GLN A 57 13.62 -8.51 -20.51
CA GLN A 57 14.97 -9.02 -20.40
C GLN A 57 15.13 -10.37 -21.13
N ASP A 58 14.15 -11.26 -20.98
CA ASP A 58 14.11 -12.54 -21.70
C ASP A 58 14.01 -12.33 -23.21
N LEU A 59 13.12 -11.44 -23.66
CA LEU A 59 13.00 -11.07 -25.08
C LEU A 59 14.30 -10.47 -25.63
N TYR A 60 14.95 -9.57 -24.88
CA TYR A 60 16.25 -9.02 -25.26
C TYR A 60 17.29 -10.12 -25.40
N SER A 61 17.38 -11.03 -24.42
CA SER A 61 18.36 -12.12 -24.44
C SER A 61 18.15 -13.09 -25.61
N SER A 62 16.89 -13.38 -25.95
CA SER A 62 16.51 -14.23 -27.07
C SER A 62 16.80 -13.57 -28.43
N SER A 63 16.42 -12.30 -28.60
CA SER A 63 16.64 -11.54 -29.83
C SER A 63 18.11 -11.18 -30.09
N VAL A 64 18.95 -11.08 -29.05
CA VAL A 64 20.40 -10.88 -29.23
C VAL A 64 21.07 -12.14 -29.80
N MET A 65 20.52 -13.33 -29.58
CA MET A 65 21.05 -14.56 -30.18
C MET A 65 20.65 -14.73 -31.66
N ASP A 66 19.57 -14.09 -32.09
CA ASP A 66 19.03 -14.13 -33.45
C ASP A 66 19.49 -12.89 -34.25
N ILE A 67 20.80 -12.80 -34.47
CA ILE A 67 21.54 -11.56 -34.88
C ILE A 67 21.15 -11.02 -36.27
N GLU A 68 20.37 -11.74 -37.08
CA GLU A 68 20.26 -11.42 -38.51
C GLU A 68 19.11 -10.47 -38.92
N SER A 69 18.15 -10.09 -38.04
CA SER A 69 16.93 -9.41 -38.54
C SER A 69 16.35 -8.23 -37.77
N CYS A 70 16.84 -7.79 -36.60
CA CYS A 70 16.06 -6.80 -35.83
C CYS A 70 16.84 -5.82 -34.92
N THR A 71 17.77 -5.07 -35.50
CA THR A 71 18.52 -4.00 -34.81
C THR A 71 17.60 -2.91 -34.22
N GLU A 72 16.52 -2.55 -34.91
CA GLU A 72 15.54 -1.57 -34.42
C GLU A 72 14.73 -2.09 -33.23
N THR A 73 14.28 -3.33 -33.28
CA THR A 73 13.53 -3.96 -32.19
C THR A 73 14.37 -4.11 -30.92
N LEU A 74 15.67 -4.45 -31.06
CA LEU A 74 16.61 -4.48 -29.94
C LEU A 74 16.83 -3.09 -29.32
N LEU A 75 16.87 -2.03 -30.12
CA LEU A 75 16.96 -0.65 -29.63
C LEU A 75 15.70 -0.25 -28.84
N ILE A 76 14.52 -0.63 -29.32
CA ILE A 76 13.24 -0.35 -28.65
C ILE A 76 13.16 -1.11 -27.31
N ILE A 77 13.50 -2.40 -27.29
CA ILE A 77 13.51 -3.21 -26.06
C ILE A 77 14.49 -2.61 -25.05
N ARG A 78 15.69 -2.21 -25.50
CA ARG A 78 16.68 -1.54 -24.65
C ARG A 78 16.16 -0.20 -24.10
N ALA A 79 15.44 0.57 -24.90
CA ALA A 79 14.82 1.82 -24.44
C ALA A 79 13.74 1.55 -23.38
N MET A 80 12.92 0.51 -23.56
CA MET A 80 11.89 0.08 -22.59
C MET A 80 12.49 -0.47 -21.28
N MET A 81 13.63 -1.15 -21.34
CA MET A 81 14.34 -1.60 -20.12
C MET A 81 14.96 -0.42 -19.35
N ASN A 82 15.41 0.62 -20.06
CA ASN A 82 16.01 1.82 -19.44
C ASN A 82 14.96 2.78 -18.85
N THR A 83 13.68 2.66 -19.21
CA THR A 83 12.62 3.43 -18.58
C THR A 83 12.41 2.97 -17.14
N LYS A 84 12.68 3.88 -16.18
CA LYS A 84 12.36 3.65 -14.77
C LYS A 84 10.85 3.71 -14.59
N PHE A 85 10.26 2.58 -14.19
CA PHE A 85 8.87 2.57 -13.80
C PHE A 85 8.70 3.32 -12.47
N PRO A 86 7.72 4.23 -12.38
CA PRO A 86 7.49 4.98 -11.17
C PRO A 86 7.04 4.03 -10.06
N CYS A 87 7.80 4.01 -8.97
CA CYS A 87 7.38 3.28 -7.78
C CYS A 87 6.19 4.01 -7.14
N LEU A 88 5.11 3.28 -6.85
CA LEU A 88 3.93 3.87 -6.24
C LEU A 88 4.24 4.26 -4.79
N THR A 89 4.35 5.57 -4.56
CA THR A 89 4.66 6.16 -3.27
C THR A 89 3.52 7.05 -2.80
N ALA A 90 3.22 7.00 -1.50
CA ALA A 90 2.33 7.93 -0.83
C ALA A 90 3.15 9.17 -0.47
N GLY A 91 3.02 10.20 -1.31
CA GLY A 91 3.66 11.50 -1.09
C GLY A 91 5.18 11.44 -1.03
N SER A 92 5.83 10.50 -1.73
CA SER A 92 7.29 10.22 -1.69
C SER A 92 7.86 9.75 -0.34
N VAL A 93 7.05 9.69 0.72
CA VAL A 93 7.51 9.31 2.07
C VAL A 93 7.40 7.81 2.29
N PHE A 94 6.35 7.18 1.74
CA PHE A 94 6.07 5.77 1.96
C PHE A 94 5.85 5.04 0.66
N GLU A 95 6.61 3.98 0.43
CA GLU A 95 6.35 3.06 -0.67
C GLU A 95 5.13 2.19 -0.33
N LEU A 96 4.17 2.08 -1.26
CA LEU A 96 2.98 1.26 -1.07
C LEU A 96 3.30 -0.22 -1.24
N LYS A 97 4.02 -0.77 -0.26
CA LYS A 97 4.30 -2.19 -0.12
C LYS A 97 3.33 -2.84 0.86
N ARG A 98 3.13 -4.16 0.75
CA ARG A 98 2.32 -4.94 1.71
C ARG A 98 2.77 -4.75 3.17
N GLY A 99 4.05 -4.48 3.41
CA GLY A 99 4.58 -4.17 4.74
C GLY A 99 3.96 -2.93 5.39
N LEU A 100 3.48 -1.97 4.59
CA LEU A 100 2.83 -0.76 5.09
C LEU A 100 1.50 -1.07 5.78
N ILE A 101 0.73 -2.02 5.24
CA ILE A 101 -0.52 -2.48 5.86
C ILE A 101 -0.22 -3.06 7.25
N LEU A 102 0.75 -3.97 7.35
CA LEU A 102 1.18 -4.57 8.62
C LEU A 102 1.63 -3.51 9.63
N SER A 103 2.40 -2.51 9.17
CA SER A 103 2.85 -1.40 10.02
C SER A 103 1.67 -0.56 10.53
N VAL A 104 0.70 -0.23 9.68
CA VAL A 104 -0.46 0.58 10.07
C VAL A 104 -1.36 -0.19 11.04
N PHE A 105 -1.67 -1.45 10.77
CA PHE A 105 -2.47 -2.27 11.70
C PHE A 105 -1.73 -2.56 13.01
N GLY A 106 -0.42 -2.82 12.95
CA GLY A 106 0.41 -3.00 14.13
C GLY A 106 0.40 -1.76 15.02
N SER A 107 0.63 -0.59 14.44
CA SER A 107 0.56 0.67 15.18
C SER A 107 -0.84 0.92 15.78
N LEU A 108 -1.91 0.62 15.04
CA LEU A 108 -3.27 0.74 15.56
C LEU A 108 -3.52 -0.17 16.76
N PHE A 109 -3.03 -1.41 16.71
CA PHE A 109 -3.15 -2.37 17.80
C PHE A 109 -2.35 -1.90 19.03
N THR A 110 -1.12 -1.45 18.85
CA THR A 110 -0.27 -0.93 19.94
C THR A 110 -0.92 0.29 20.60
N TYR A 111 -1.37 1.28 19.83
CA TYR A 111 -2.03 2.47 20.39
C TYR A 111 -3.38 2.11 21.03
N GLY A 112 -4.14 1.17 20.45
CA GLY A 112 -5.38 0.68 21.03
C GLY A 112 -5.17 0.04 22.39
N LEU A 113 -4.20 -0.85 22.52
CA LEU A 113 -3.83 -1.47 23.80
C LEU A 113 -3.35 -0.44 24.81
N LEU A 114 -2.56 0.55 24.38
CA LEU A 114 -2.06 1.60 25.26
C LEU A 114 -3.20 2.46 25.83
N VAL A 115 -4.19 2.82 25.00
CA VAL A 115 -5.38 3.55 25.45
C VAL A 115 -6.22 2.73 26.42
N ILE A 116 -6.38 1.43 26.18
CA ILE A 116 -7.10 0.53 27.09
C ILE A 116 -6.37 0.44 28.43
N ASN A 117 -5.05 0.29 28.41
CA ASN A 117 -4.24 0.15 29.63
C ASN A 117 -4.31 1.41 30.49
N ILE A 118 -4.23 2.60 29.89
CA ILE A 118 -4.35 3.89 30.60
C ILE A 118 -5.73 4.08 31.23
N LYS A 119 -6.79 3.50 30.64
CA LYS A 119 -8.16 3.60 31.17
C LYS A 119 -8.43 2.65 32.35
N SER A 120 -7.65 1.58 32.48
CA SER A 120 -7.82 0.58 33.55
C SER A 120 -7.20 1.00 34.89
N ASP A 121 -6.37 2.04 34.90
CA ASP A 121 -5.88 2.74 36.11
C ASP A 121 -6.84 3.87 36.52
#